data_AF-A9HXR4-F1
#
_entry.id   AF-A9HXR4-F1
#
_cell.length_a   1.000
_cell.length_b   1.000
_cell.length_c   1.000
_cell.angle_alpha   90.00
_cell.angle_beta   90.00
_cell.angle_gamma   90.00
#
_symmetry.space_group_name_H-M   'P 1'
#
loop_
_entity.id
_entity.type
_entity.pdbx_description
1 polymer ?
#
loop_
_entity_poly.entity_id
_entity_poly.type
_entity_poly.pdbx_seq_one_letter_code
_entity_poly.pdbx_strand_id
1 'polypeptide(L)' 'MKKRFTEEQIIGVLKEAEAGAKAAELCRKHGISEATYYTGRRSTAA' A
#
# COMPACT_ATOMS: atom_id res chain seq x y z
N MET A 1 -4.06 20.09 5.13
CA MET A 1 -4.48 19.08 4.14
C MET A 1 -4.12 17.68 4.63
N LYS A 2 -5.06 16.74 4.74
CA LYS A 2 -4.73 15.31 4.81
C LYS A 2 -4.12 14.93 3.45
N LYS A 3 -2.83 14.59 3.40
CA LYS A 3 -2.23 13.97 2.21
C LYS A 3 -3.01 12.68 1.93
N ARG A 4 -3.90 12.70 0.95
CA ARG A 4 -4.57 11.49 0.46
C ARG A 4 -3.53 10.76 -0.38
N PHE A 5 -3.22 9.53 -0.03
CA PHE A 5 -2.42 8.66 -0.89
C PHE A 5 -3.20 8.44 -2.18
N THR A 6 -2.51 8.50 -3.32
CA THR A 6 -3.14 8.21 -4.61
C THR A 6 -3.32 6.71 -4.77
N GLU A 7 -4.33 6.30 -5.53
CA GLU A 7 -4.59 4.90 -5.82
C GLU A 7 -3.39 4.22 -6.50
N GLU A 8 -2.69 4.93 -7.39
CA GLU A 8 -1.43 4.48 -7.99
C GLU A 8 -0.34 4.17 -6.97
N GLN A 9 -0.21 4.98 -5.90
CA GLN A 9 0.76 4.68 -4.83
C GLN A 9 0.39 3.40 -4.07
N ILE A 10 -0.90 3.17 -3.83
CA ILE A 10 -1.38 1.95 -3.17
C ILE A 10 -1.17 0.73 -4.08
N ILE A 11 -1.48 0.84 -5.38
CA ILE A 11 -1.28 -0.24 -6.36
C ILE A 11 0.21 -0.58 -6.52
N GLY A 12 1.10 0.43 -6.57
CA GLY A 12 2.55 0.20 -6.65
C GLY A 12 3.07 -0.61 -5.47
N VAL A 13 2.63 -0.25 -4.26
CA VAL A 13 2.98 -0.97 -3.03
C VAL A 13 2.40 -2.38 -3.02
N LEU A 14 1.16 -2.58 -3.46
CA LEU A 14 0.55 -3.92 -3.54
C LEU A 14 1.32 -4.81 -4.52
N LYS A 15 1.73 -4.28 -5.68
CA LYS A 15 2.57 -5.00 -6.66
C LYS A 15 3.94 -5.34 -6.12
N GLU A 16 4.63 -4.41 -5.46
CA GLU A 16 5.92 -4.70 -4.81
C GLU A 16 5.77 -5.78 -3.72
N ALA A 17 4.67 -5.75 -2.96
CA ALA A 17 4.40 -6.75 -1.94
C ALA A 17 4.09 -8.13 -2.55
N GLU A 18 3.39 -8.19 -3.68
CA GLU A 18 3.09 -9.43 -4.41
C GLU A 18 4.36 -10.02 -5.03
N ALA A 19 5.33 -9.18 -5.42
CA ALA A 19 6.67 -9.58 -5.85
C ALA A 19 7.56 -10.12 -4.71
N GLY A 20 7.03 -10.23 -3.49
CA GLY A 20 7.72 -10.81 -2.33
C GLY A 20 8.36 -9.79 -1.38
N ALA A 21 8.18 -8.48 -1.60
CA ALA A 21 8.66 -7.48 -0.66
C ALA A 21 7.79 -7.44 0.61
N LYS A 22 8.42 -7.16 1.75
CA LYS A 22 7.72 -7.06 3.03
C LYS A 22 6.85 -5.80 3.08
N ALA A 23 5.57 -5.98 3.37
CA ALA A 23 4.61 -4.88 3.50
C ALA A 23 5.08 -3.78 4.46
N ALA A 24 5.73 -4.13 5.58
CA ALA A 24 6.27 -3.18 6.56
C ALA A 24 7.37 -2.27 5.98
N GLU A 25 8.27 -2.82 5.16
CA GLU A 25 9.32 -2.05 4.48
C GLU A 25 8.71 -1.12 3.44
N LEU A 26 7.73 -1.60 2.67
CA LEU A 26 7.03 -0.78 1.69
C LEU A 26 6.19 0.33 2.35
N CYS A 27 5.55 0.05 3.48
CA CYS A 27 4.83 1.05 4.26
C CYS A 27 5.77 2.20 4.67
N ARG A 28 6.97 1.88 5.16
CA ARG A 28 7.99 2.88 5.50
C ARG A 28 8.54 3.62 4.28
N LYS A 29 8.89 2.90 3.22
CA LYS A 29 9.49 3.44 1.98
C LYS A 29 8.54 4.38 1.25
N HIS A 30 7.25 4.06 1.21
CA HIS A 30 6.23 4.85 0.51
C HIS A 30 5.46 5.81 1.44
N GLY A 31 5.80 5.84 2.73
CA GLY A 31 5.18 6.72 3.72
C GLY A 31 3.71 6.41 3.99
N ILE A 32 3.27 5.19 3.71
CA ILE A 32 1.92 4.68 3.90
C ILE A 32 1.83 3.90 5.21
N SER A 33 0.67 3.97 5.86
CA SER A 33 0.40 3.16 7.04
C SER A 33 0.01 1.74 6.63
N GLU A 34 0.37 0.74 7.45
CA GLU A 34 -0.07 -0.64 7.28
C GLU A 34 -1.60 -0.73 7.16
N ALA A 35 -2.33 0.13 7.89
CA ALA A 35 -3.79 0.22 7.78
C ALA A 35 -4.25 0.56 6.35
N THR A 36 -3.56 1.49 5.66
CA THR A 36 -3.85 1.84 4.26
C THR A 36 -3.53 0.69 3.33
N TYR A 37 -2.41 0.01 3.55
CA TYR A 37 -2.01 -1.17 2.79
C TYR A 37 -3.04 -2.31 2.89
N TYR A 38 -3.45 -2.68 4.11
CA TYR A 38 -4.44 -3.74 4.32
C TYR A 38 -5.83 -3.34 3.83
N THR A 39 -6.23 -2.07 3.95
CA THR A 39 -7.49 -1.57 3.40
C THR A 39 -7.49 -1.63 1.88
N GLY A 40 -6.38 -1.27 1.23
CA GLY A 40 -6.21 -1.41 -0.23
C GLY A 40 -6.31 -2.85 -0.68
N ARG A 41 -5.60 -3.78 -0.01
CA ARG A 41 -5.65 -5.21 -0.31
C ARG A 41 -7.05 -5.81 -0.17
N ARG A 42 -7.84 -5.32 0.80
CA ARG A 42 -9.23 -5.75 1.01
C ARG A 42 -10.17 -5.25 -0.09
N SER A 43 -9.91 -4.05 -0.63
CA SER A 43 -10.73 -3.46 -1.70
C SER A 43 -10.46 -4.08 -3.07
N THR A 44 -9.24 -4.58 -3.32
CA THR A 44 -8.88 -5.28 -4.57
C THR A 44 -9.29 -6.76 -4.60
N ALA A 45 -9.92 -7.27 -3.53
CA ALA A 45 -10.36 -8.66 -3.42
C ALA A 45 -11.86 -8.88 -3.69
N ALA A 46 -12.52 -7.95 -4.40
CA ALA A 46 -13.89 -8.07 -4.88
C ALA A 46 -13.92 -8.32 -6.39
#